data_AF-A0A1N7Q1P3-F1
#
_entry.id   AF-A0A1N7Q1P3-F1
#
_cell.length_a   1.000
_cell.length_b   1.000
_cell.length_c   1.000
_cell.angle_alpha   90.00
_cell.angle_beta   90.00
_cell.angle_gamma   90.00
#
_symmetry.space_group_name_H-M   'P 1'
#
loop_
_entity.id
_entity.type
_entity.pdbx_description
1 polymer ?
#
loop_
_entity_poly.entity_id
_entity_poly.type
_entity_poly.pdbx_seq_one_letter_code
_entity_poly.pdbx_strand_id
1 'polypeptide(L)'
;MKNILFLFFAFCSCFHSGQKKKNPKDLLDDFSNDRFYKDFKPITFNNRIKKFPFNKTSKIKLISYNLDFKKEPIYTPQLIDDSIAIKNDENRKLPVELSDILANKNLEKAQQQKNLTLMEIQELSDIIFNECAKYRMGLFSKAGCYFPRNAILFYDENDKIFAYFEICFQCGGFTSDPKNLFEDDFDCDDIYSKLEVFFNKVGMQTQYKEK
;
A
#
# COMPACT_ATOMS: atom_id res chain seq x y z
N MET A 1 -75.46 -41.12 -22.43
CA MET A 1 -74.72 -40.93 -23.70
C MET A 1 -74.29 -39.48 -23.79
N LYS A 2 -73.02 -39.26 -24.18
CA LYS A 2 -72.38 -37.97 -24.52
C LYS A 2 -72.06 -36.99 -23.36
N ASN A 3 -70.77 -36.91 -23.00
CA ASN A 3 -69.89 -35.75 -23.25
C ASN A 3 -68.61 -35.91 -22.41
N ILE A 4 -67.52 -36.38 -23.02
CA ILE A 4 -66.44 -35.58 -23.64
C ILE A 4 -65.45 -35.06 -22.57
N LEU A 5 -64.34 -35.78 -22.52
CA LEU A 5 -63.07 -35.44 -21.88
C LEU A 5 -62.43 -34.26 -22.61
N PHE A 6 -62.27 -33.12 -21.95
CA PHE A 6 -61.42 -32.01 -22.43
C PHE A 6 -60.25 -31.81 -21.47
N LEU A 7 -59.09 -32.33 -21.89
CA LEU A 7 -57.78 -31.84 -21.50
C LEU A 7 -57.58 -30.45 -22.11
N PHE A 8 -57.44 -29.41 -21.31
CA PHE A 8 -56.87 -28.14 -21.77
C PHE A 8 -55.78 -27.64 -20.83
N PHE A 9 -54.60 -27.53 -21.44
CA PHE A 9 -53.31 -27.06 -20.98
C PHE A 9 -53.31 -25.92 -19.96
N ALA A 10 -52.53 -26.11 -18.89
CA ALA A 10 -52.01 -25.03 -18.07
C ALA A 10 -51.06 -24.14 -18.91
N PHE A 11 -51.53 -22.97 -19.32
CA PHE A 11 -50.65 -21.89 -19.75
C PHE A 11 -49.98 -21.30 -18.51
N CYS A 12 -48.80 -21.82 -18.16
CA CYS A 12 -47.84 -21.11 -17.35
C CYS A 12 -47.40 -19.87 -18.14
N SER A 13 -47.94 -18.71 -17.77
CA SER A 13 -47.44 -17.41 -18.17
C SER A 13 -46.06 -17.19 -17.54
N CYS A 14 -45.02 -17.77 -18.14
CA CYS A 14 -43.65 -17.39 -17.88
C CYS A 14 -43.46 -15.96 -18.40
N PHE A 15 -43.58 -14.98 -17.51
CA PHE A 15 -43.07 -13.63 -17.73
C PHE A 15 -41.55 -13.72 -17.95
N HIS A 16 -41.14 -13.94 -19.19
CA HIS A 16 -39.77 -13.71 -19.65
C HIS A 16 -39.54 -12.20 -19.65
N SER A 17 -39.15 -11.66 -18.49
CA SER A 17 -38.46 -10.38 -18.45
C SER A 17 -37.09 -10.60 -19.10
N GLY A 18 -37.01 -10.38 -20.41
CA GLY A 18 -35.76 -10.37 -21.15
C GLY A 18 -34.86 -9.27 -20.60
N GLN A 19 -34.01 -9.60 -19.63
CA GLN A 19 -32.93 -8.73 -19.24
C GLN A 19 -32.03 -8.55 -20.46
N LYS A 20 -32.03 -7.34 -21.04
CA LYS A 20 -31.05 -6.98 -22.06
C LYS A 20 -29.66 -7.20 -21.45
N LYS A 21 -28.94 -8.19 -21.94
CA LYS A 21 -27.59 -8.50 -21.50
C LYS A 21 -26.70 -7.32 -21.91
N LYS A 22 -26.37 -6.44 -20.96
CA LYS A 22 -25.43 -5.34 -21.17
C LYS A 22 -24.10 -5.93 -21.68
N ASN A 23 -23.44 -5.23 -22.59
CA ASN A 23 -22.14 -5.66 -23.08
C ASN A 23 -21.13 -5.66 -21.91
N PRO A 24 -20.19 -6.63 -21.83
CA PRO A 24 -19.20 -6.69 -20.74
C PRO A 24 -18.36 -5.41 -20.61
N LYS A 25 -18.13 -4.70 -21.73
CA LYS A 25 -17.44 -3.40 -21.76
C LYS A 25 -18.27 -2.30 -21.09
N ASP A 26 -19.58 -2.25 -21.36
CA ASP A 26 -20.49 -1.28 -20.74
C ASP A 26 -20.64 -1.54 -19.24
N LEU A 27 -20.55 -2.80 -18.81
CA LEU A 27 -20.53 -3.16 -17.39
C LEU A 27 -19.23 -2.66 -16.72
N LEU A 28 -18.07 -2.88 -17.35
CA LEU A 28 -16.77 -2.44 -16.85
C LEU A 28 -16.63 -0.90 -16.80
N ASP A 29 -17.22 -0.18 -17.75
CA ASP A 29 -17.25 1.29 -17.77
C ASP A 29 -18.24 1.89 -16.76
N ASP A 30 -19.36 1.22 -16.48
CA ASP A 30 -20.28 1.60 -15.40
C ASP A 30 -19.57 1.44 -14.02
N PHE A 31 -18.80 0.35 -13.82
CA PHE A 31 -18.03 0.13 -12.58
C PHE A 31 -16.82 1.06 -12.43
N SER A 32 -16.16 1.45 -13.52
CA SER A 32 -14.97 2.32 -13.45
C SER A 32 -15.33 3.76 -13.09
N ASN A 33 -16.45 4.28 -13.61
CA ASN A 33 -16.91 5.65 -13.37
C ASN A 33 -17.50 5.88 -11.96
N ASP A 34 -17.94 4.83 -11.27
CA ASP A 34 -18.50 4.96 -9.92
C ASP A 34 -17.44 4.94 -8.80
N ARG A 35 -16.19 4.60 -9.13
CA ARG A 35 -15.09 4.61 -8.15
C ARG A 35 -14.53 6.00 -7.85
N PHE A 36 -14.78 7.00 -8.71
CA PHE A 36 -14.18 8.32 -8.58
C PHE A 36 -15.17 9.37 -8.03
N TYR A 37 -14.69 10.24 -7.16
CA TYR A 37 -15.41 11.46 -6.79
C TYR A 37 -15.37 12.47 -7.95
N LYS A 38 -16.50 12.60 -8.66
CA LYS A 38 -16.64 13.53 -9.79
C LYS A 38 -16.38 15.01 -9.41
N ASP A 39 -16.63 15.36 -8.15
CA ASP A 39 -16.42 16.71 -7.61
C ASP A 39 -15.12 16.85 -6.80
N PHE A 40 -14.19 15.91 -6.94
CA PHE A 40 -12.91 15.96 -6.24
C PHE A 40 -12.15 17.24 -6.59
N LYS A 41 -11.74 17.98 -5.55
CA LYS A 41 -10.87 19.16 -5.67
C LYS A 41 -9.57 18.88 -4.94
N PRO A 42 -8.42 18.81 -5.65
CA PRO A 42 -7.14 18.54 -5.01
C PRO A 42 -6.77 19.69 -4.05
N ILE A 43 -6.28 19.32 -2.88
CA ILE A 43 -5.68 20.26 -1.93
C ILE A 43 -4.40 20.80 -2.58
N THR A 44 -4.25 22.12 -2.67
CA THR A 44 -3.07 22.75 -3.29
C THR A 44 -1.80 22.52 -2.48
N PHE A 45 -0.63 22.58 -3.12
CA PHE A 45 0.66 22.40 -2.44
C PHE A 45 0.82 23.32 -1.21
N ASN A 46 0.50 24.61 -1.35
CA ASN A 46 0.56 25.58 -0.25
C ASN A 46 -0.32 25.24 0.96
N ASN A 47 -1.39 24.47 0.76
CA ASN A 47 -2.25 23.99 1.83
C ASN A 47 -1.74 22.66 2.41
N ARG A 48 -1.24 21.75 1.57
CA ARG A 48 -0.66 20.47 2.02
C ARG A 48 0.55 20.66 2.93
N ILE A 49 1.45 21.60 2.61
CA ILE A 49 2.65 21.86 3.42
C ILE A 49 2.34 22.47 4.79
N LYS A 50 1.14 23.01 4.99
CA LYS A 50 0.69 23.53 6.30
C LYS A 50 0.14 22.44 7.22
N LYS A 51 -0.09 21.24 6.69
CA LYS A 51 -0.54 20.08 7.46
C LYS A 51 0.65 19.35 8.08
N PHE A 52 0.40 18.65 9.18
CA PHE A 52 1.36 17.71 9.75
C PHE A 52 1.56 16.52 8.80
N PRO A 53 2.78 15.94 8.68
CA PRO A 53 4.03 16.34 9.33
C PRO A 53 4.79 17.48 8.61
N PHE A 54 4.39 17.86 7.40
CA PHE A 54 5.12 18.80 6.55
C PHE A 54 5.36 20.18 7.21
N ASN A 55 4.40 20.67 7.98
CA ASN A 55 4.50 21.97 8.66
C ASN A 55 5.58 22.06 9.74
N LYS A 56 6.08 20.92 10.25
CA LYS A 56 7.19 20.83 11.21
C LYS A 56 8.47 20.29 10.58
N THR A 57 8.45 20.03 9.28
CA THR A 57 9.54 19.34 8.59
C THR A 57 10.54 20.33 8.01
N SER A 58 11.82 20.17 8.36
CA SER A 58 12.95 20.86 7.71
C SER A 58 13.50 20.07 6.53
N LYS A 59 13.44 18.73 6.61
CA LYS A 59 14.02 17.80 5.63
C LYS A 59 13.23 16.49 5.62
N ILE A 60 13.01 15.97 4.41
CA ILE A 60 12.45 14.63 4.21
C ILE A 60 13.53 13.73 3.62
N LYS A 61 13.72 12.56 4.23
CA LYS A 61 14.63 11.53 3.74
C LYS A 61 13.88 10.23 3.51
N LEU A 62 14.06 9.64 2.33
CA LEU A 62 13.65 8.28 2.06
C LEU A 62 14.77 7.32 2.42
N ILE A 63 14.42 6.16 2.97
CA ILE A 63 15.36 5.06 3.15
C ILE A 63 14.82 3.77 2.54
N SER A 64 15.74 2.92 2.10
CA SER A 64 15.48 1.51 1.78
C SER A 64 16.38 0.60 2.59
N TYR A 65 15.84 -0.51 3.07
CA TYR A 65 16.52 -1.52 3.88
C TYR A 65 15.92 -2.90 3.61
N ASN A 66 16.57 -3.95 4.10
CA ASN A 66 16.21 -5.35 3.83
C ASN A 66 16.15 -5.73 2.34
N LEU A 67 16.70 -4.95 1.41
CA LEU A 67 16.62 -5.18 -0.04
C LEU A 67 17.22 -6.52 -0.47
N ASP A 68 18.19 -7.02 0.28
CA ASP A 68 18.86 -8.32 0.07
C ASP A 68 18.50 -9.33 1.17
N PHE A 69 17.30 -9.19 1.75
CA PHE A 69 16.69 -10.18 2.63
C PHE A 69 15.41 -10.70 1.99
N LYS A 70 15.38 -12.02 1.78
CA LYS A 70 14.20 -12.77 1.35
C LYS A 70 13.61 -13.46 2.58
N LYS A 71 12.37 -13.14 2.91
CA LYS A 71 11.65 -13.85 3.97
C LYS A 71 11.36 -15.25 3.47
N GLU A 72 12.13 -16.24 3.91
CA GLU A 72 11.79 -17.62 3.60
C GLU A 72 10.51 -18.00 4.35
N PRO A 73 9.63 -18.82 3.76
CA PRO A 73 8.53 -19.42 4.50
C PRO A 73 9.10 -20.13 5.73
N ILE A 74 8.46 -19.94 6.89
CA ILE A 74 8.76 -20.74 8.07
C ILE A 74 8.33 -22.17 7.71
N TYR A 75 9.24 -22.96 7.13
CA TYR A 75 9.05 -24.40 7.12
C TYR A 75 8.97 -24.80 8.58
N THR A 76 7.95 -25.58 8.93
CA THR A 76 7.83 -26.27 10.22
C THR A 76 9.22 -26.70 10.69
N PRO A 77 9.61 -26.38 11.95
CA PRO A 77 10.95 -26.70 12.43
C PRO A 77 11.24 -28.15 12.08
N GLN A 78 12.26 -28.40 11.26
CA GLN A 78 12.73 -29.75 11.05
C GLN A 78 13.09 -30.29 12.44
N LEU A 79 12.56 -31.47 12.77
CA LEU A 79 12.87 -32.17 14.02
C LEU A 79 14.38 -32.09 14.25
N ILE A 80 14.76 -31.43 15.35
CA ILE A 80 16.14 -31.10 15.67
C ILE A 80 16.87 -32.40 16.04
N ASP A 81 17.42 -33.08 15.03
CA ASP A 81 18.45 -34.11 15.19
C ASP A 81 19.54 -34.01 14.11
N ASP A 82 19.45 -33.02 13.22
CA ASP A 82 20.45 -32.82 12.18
C ASP A 82 21.34 -31.61 12.52
N SER A 83 22.60 -31.89 12.89
CA SER A 83 23.60 -30.89 13.26
C SER A 83 23.88 -29.86 12.15
N ILE A 84 23.52 -30.17 10.91
CA ILE A 84 23.62 -29.28 9.75
C ILE A 84 22.49 -28.24 9.75
N ALA A 85 21.27 -28.63 10.13
CA ALA A 85 20.12 -27.72 10.18
C ALA A 85 20.28 -26.64 11.25
N ILE A 86 20.82 -26.99 12.43
CA ILE A 86 21.10 -26.05 13.53
C ILE A 86 22.13 -24.99 13.10
N LYS A 87 23.24 -25.41 12.46
CA LYS A 87 24.26 -24.49 11.96
C LYS A 87 23.74 -23.55 10.88
N ASN A 88 22.80 -23.99 10.05
CA ASN A 88 22.22 -23.15 9.01
C ASN A 88 21.25 -22.11 9.61
N ASP A 89 20.54 -22.44 10.69
CA ASP A 89 19.64 -21.51 11.38
C ASP A 89 20.42 -20.45 12.18
N GLU A 90 21.52 -20.83 12.85
CA GLU A 90 22.41 -19.89 13.56
C GLU A 90 23.07 -18.86 12.64
N ASN A 91 23.33 -19.23 11.37
CA ASN A 91 23.92 -18.33 10.38
C ASN A 91 22.87 -17.57 9.55
N ARG A 92 21.58 -17.74 9.86
CA ARG A 92 20.50 -17.08 9.12
C ARG A 92 20.57 -15.58 9.34
N LYS A 93 20.76 -14.83 8.26
CA LYS A 93 20.66 -13.36 8.28
C LYS A 93 19.30 -12.98 8.85
N LEU A 94 19.26 -12.09 9.83
CA LEU A 94 18.02 -11.55 10.39
C LEU A 94 17.60 -10.30 9.62
N PRO A 95 16.29 -10.01 9.55
CA PRO A 95 15.84 -8.74 9.01
C PRO A 95 16.24 -7.59 9.93
N VAL A 96 16.52 -6.44 9.33
CA VAL A 96 16.73 -5.18 10.05
C VAL A 96 15.37 -4.56 10.32
N GLU A 97 15.09 -4.24 11.59
CA GLU A 97 13.93 -3.45 11.99
C GLU A 97 14.20 -1.95 11.83
N LEU A 98 13.17 -1.15 11.55
CA LEU A 98 13.35 0.30 11.41
C LEU A 98 13.86 0.94 12.71
N SER A 99 13.40 0.48 13.88
CA SER A 99 13.87 0.97 15.18
C SER A 99 15.40 0.89 15.33
N ASP A 100 16.00 -0.19 14.85
CA ASP A 100 17.45 -0.38 14.84
C ASP A 100 18.18 0.63 13.93
N ILE A 101 17.56 0.98 12.80
CA ILE A 101 18.09 2.00 11.89
C ILE A 101 18.02 3.37 12.57
N LEU A 102 16.87 3.68 13.18
CA LEU A 102 16.61 4.97 13.84
C LEU A 102 17.45 5.19 15.11
N ALA A 103 17.88 4.11 15.78
CA ALA A 103 18.78 4.18 16.93
C ALA A 103 20.18 4.74 16.59
N ASN A 104 20.57 4.72 15.32
CA ASN A 104 21.83 5.28 14.83
C ASN A 104 21.59 6.54 13.98
N LYS A 105 22.22 7.65 14.35
CA LYS A 105 22.06 8.95 13.65
C LYS A 105 22.40 8.91 12.15
N ASN A 106 23.34 8.07 11.74
CA ASN A 106 23.79 7.94 10.36
C ASN A 106 22.94 6.96 9.53
N LEU A 107 21.99 6.26 10.17
CA LEU A 107 21.13 5.25 9.55
C LEU A 107 21.97 4.15 8.84
N GLU A 108 23.07 3.70 9.45
CA GLU A 108 24.05 2.79 8.84
C GLU A 108 23.47 1.48 8.29
N LYS A 109 22.39 1.00 8.90
CA LYS A 109 21.68 -0.22 8.46
C LYS A 109 20.73 0.03 7.28
N ALA A 110 20.51 1.28 6.86
CA ALA A 110 19.79 1.61 5.63
C ALA A 110 20.71 1.46 4.42
N GLN A 111 20.28 0.66 3.44
CA GLN A 111 21.04 0.34 2.24
C GLN A 111 20.95 1.44 1.18
N GLN A 112 19.86 2.20 1.18
CA GLN A 112 19.73 3.41 0.38
C GLN A 112 19.18 4.53 1.25
N GLN A 113 19.65 5.74 1.00
CA GLN A 113 19.17 6.96 1.63
C GLN A 113 19.07 8.06 0.56
N LYS A 114 17.99 8.83 0.58
CA LYS A 114 17.86 9.99 -0.31
C LYS A 114 17.10 11.14 0.35
N ASN A 115 17.73 12.31 0.42
CA ASN A 115 17.03 13.54 0.77
C ASN A 115 16.18 14.00 -0.42
N LEU A 116 14.95 14.42 -0.15
CA LEU A 116 14.05 14.92 -1.18
C LEU A 116 14.29 16.40 -1.47
N THR A 117 14.21 16.75 -2.75
CA THR A 117 14.14 18.12 -3.26
C THR A 117 12.73 18.69 -3.11
N LEU A 118 12.58 20.01 -3.25
CA LEU A 118 11.26 20.66 -3.18
C LEU A 118 10.25 20.08 -4.19
N MET A 119 10.69 19.78 -5.41
CA MET A 119 9.82 19.18 -6.44
C MET A 119 9.38 17.76 -6.05
N GLU A 120 10.27 16.95 -5.50
CA GLU A 120 9.95 15.60 -5.01
C GLU A 120 9.02 15.66 -3.79
N ILE A 121 9.17 16.65 -2.90
CA ILE A 121 8.26 16.90 -1.76
C ILE A 121 6.88 17.33 -2.26
N GLN A 122 6.82 18.17 -3.29
CA GLN A 122 5.55 18.58 -3.90
C GLN A 122 4.78 17.38 -4.47
N GLU A 123 5.47 16.47 -5.15
CA GLU A 123 4.90 15.23 -5.68
C GLU A 123 4.48 14.26 -4.56
N LEU A 124 5.36 14.02 -3.59
CA LEU A 124 5.07 13.15 -2.44
C LEU A 124 3.83 13.63 -1.66
N SER A 125 3.77 14.92 -1.34
CA SER A 125 2.64 15.49 -0.63
C SER A 125 1.34 15.40 -1.44
N ASP A 126 1.42 15.52 -2.78
CA ASP A 126 0.26 15.34 -3.65
C ASP A 126 -0.29 13.92 -3.54
N ILE A 127 0.59 12.91 -3.62
CA ILE A 127 0.19 11.51 -3.46
C ILE A 127 -0.48 11.29 -2.10
N ILE A 128 0.15 11.76 -1.01
CA ILE A 128 -0.36 11.56 0.36
C ILE A 128 -1.75 12.16 0.57
N PHE A 129 -1.97 13.43 0.17
CA PHE A 129 -3.21 14.12 0.52
C PHE A 129 -4.29 14.08 -0.55
N ASN A 130 -3.94 13.79 -1.81
CA ASN A 130 -4.87 13.86 -2.92
C ASN A 130 -5.15 12.51 -3.57
N GLU A 131 -4.35 11.46 -3.36
CA GLU A 131 -4.58 10.20 -4.07
C GLU A 131 -5.83 9.48 -3.58
N CYS A 132 -5.90 9.12 -2.29
CA CYS A 132 -7.06 8.39 -1.77
C CYS A 132 -8.37 9.20 -1.85
N ALA A 133 -8.29 10.52 -1.70
CA ALA A 133 -9.46 11.40 -1.79
C ALA A 133 -10.12 11.42 -3.19
N LYS A 134 -9.47 10.88 -4.23
CA LYS A 134 -10.08 10.70 -5.56
C LYS A 134 -11.13 9.59 -5.57
N TYR A 135 -11.11 8.67 -4.61
CA TYR A 135 -11.85 7.41 -4.67
C TYR A 135 -12.98 7.33 -3.65
N ARG A 136 -14.16 6.86 -4.07
CA ARG A 136 -15.39 6.75 -3.25
C ARG A 136 -15.40 5.60 -2.25
N MET A 137 -14.65 4.54 -2.54
CA MET A 137 -14.47 3.36 -1.69
C MET A 137 -13.20 2.65 -2.17
N GLY A 138 -12.20 2.50 -1.31
CA GLY A 138 -11.10 1.59 -1.53
C GLY A 138 -11.52 0.17 -1.15
N LEU A 139 -11.34 -0.80 -2.05
CA LEU A 139 -11.16 -2.17 -1.59
C LEU A 139 -9.77 -2.23 -0.97
N PHE A 140 -9.68 -2.79 0.24
CA PHE A 140 -8.40 -3.01 0.92
C PHE A 140 -8.03 -4.47 0.86
N SER A 141 -6.89 -4.74 0.26
CA SER A 141 -6.27 -6.05 0.31
C SER A 141 -4.97 -5.95 1.11
N LYS A 142 -5.06 -6.13 2.42
CA LYS A 142 -3.87 -6.38 3.24
C LYS A 142 -3.48 -7.84 3.07
N ALA A 143 -2.29 -8.09 2.53
CA ALA A 143 -1.71 -9.42 2.63
C ALA A 143 -1.42 -9.70 4.12
N GLY A 144 -1.52 -10.95 4.56
CA GLY A 144 -1.18 -11.36 5.94
C GLY A 144 0.32 -11.26 6.28
N CYS A 145 1.11 -10.58 5.45
CA CYS A 145 2.52 -10.34 5.65
C CYS A 145 2.75 -8.87 6.07
N TYR A 146 3.79 -8.62 6.85
CA TYR A 146 4.36 -7.28 6.97
C TYR A 146 5.88 -7.44 6.97
N PHE A 147 6.50 -6.97 5.90
CA PHE A 147 7.95 -7.04 5.70
C PHE A 147 8.44 -5.78 5.00
N PRO A 148 8.52 -4.66 5.73
CA PRO A 148 8.79 -3.37 5.14
C PRO A 148 10.24 -3.29 4.64
N ARG A 149 10.41 -2.51 3.58
CA ARG A 149 11.71 -2.28 2.92
C ARG A 149 12.01 -0.81 2.75
N ASN A 150 11.07 0.05 3.13
CA ASN A 150 11.11 1.48 2.84
C ASN A 150 10.51 2.27 3.99
N ALA A 151 11.07 3.46 4.24
CA ALA A 151 10.44 4.43 5.12
C ALA A 151 10.66 5.85 4.61
N ILE A 152 9.72 6.73 4.95
CA ILE A 152 9.82 8.19 4.81
C ILE A 152 10.11 8.74 6.20
N LEU A 153 11.20 9.49 6.34
CA LEU A 153 11.64 10.08 7.59
C LEU A 153 11.48 11.59 7.52
N PHE A 154 10.84 12.17 8.54
CA PHE A 154 10.62 13.61 8.66
C PHE A 154 11.50 14.17 9.77
N TYR A 155 12.36 15.12 9.39
CA TYR A 155 13.31 15.76 10.31
C TYR A 155 12.82 17.14 10.70
N ASP A 156 13.05 17.52 11.95
CA ASP A 156 12.82 18.88 12.45
C ASP A 156 14.03 19.79 12.13
N GLU A 157 13.95 21.06 12.51
CA GLU A 157 15.04 22.03 12.34
C GLU A 157 16.33 21.68 13.09
N ASN A 158 16.27 20.78 14.08
CA ASN A 158 17.41 20.32 14.88
C ASN A 158 18.04 19.04 14.34
N ASP A 159 17.69 18.64 13.11
CA ASP A 159 18.10 17.40 12.47
C ASP A 159 17.68 16.14 13.23
N LYS A 160 16.55 16.20 13.97
CA LYS A 160 15.97 15.05 14.66
C LYS A 160 14.79 14.51 13.88
N ILE A 161 14.77 13.19 13.72
CA ILE A 161 13.60 12.48 13.18
C ILE A 161 12.48 12.58 14.23
N PHE A 162 11.41 13.29 13.90
CA PHE A 162 10.25 13.44 14.80
C PHE A 162 9.04 12.62 14.34
N ALA A 163 9.06 12.14 13.09
CA ALA A 163 8.04 11.27 12.56
C ALA A 163 8.57 10.37 11.45
N TYR A 164 7.95 9.21 11.26
CA TYR A 164 8.24 8.31 10.14
C TYR A 164 6.99 7.61 9.61
N PHE A 165 7.06 7.24 8.34
CA PHE A 165 6.07 6.41 7.65
C PHE A 165 6.78 5.20 7.04
N GLU A 166 6.63 4.03 7.64
CA GLU A 166 7.25 2.77 7.23
C GLU A 166 6.29 1.99 6.31
N ILE A 167 6.77 1.57 5.14
CA ILE A 167 5.94 1.02 4.07
C ILE A 167 6.41 -0.38 3.69
N CYS A 168 5.45 -1.29 3.56
CA CYS A 168 5.62 -2.57 2.89
C CYS A 168 4.78 -2.60 1.61
N PHE A 169 5.41 -2.24 0.48
CA PHE A 169 4.75 -2.26 -0.83
C PHE A 169 4.23 -3.65 -1.23
N GLN A 170 4.98 -4.70 -0.87
CA GLN A 170 4.60 -6.09 -1.17
C GLN A 170 3.31 -6.53 -0.46
N CYS A 171 3.03 -5.97 0.72
CA CYS A 171 1.89 -6.39 1.54
C CYS A 171 0.74 -5.38 1.54
N GLY A 172 0.92 -4.20 0.91
CA GLY A 172 -0.08 -3.13 0.93
C GLY A 172 -0.33 -2.60 2.35
N GLY A 173 0.74 -2.45 3.14
CA GLY A 173 0.65 -2.04 4.54
C GLY A 173 1.66 -0.98 4.93
N PHE A 174 1.36 -0.26 6.00
CA PHE A 174 2.28 0.68 6.62
C PHE A 174 2.18 0.65 8.15
N THR A 175 3.20 1.21 8.80
CA THR A 175 3.12 1.70 10.18
C THR A 175 3.71 3.09 10.23
N SER A 176 3.36 3.87 11.24
CA SER A 176 3.87 5.23 11.39
C SER A 176 4.01 5.61 12.86
N ASP A 177 4.88 6.58 13.10
CA ASP A 177 4.98 7.27 14.38
C ASP A 177 4.97 8.79 14.12
N PRO A 178 4.07 9.56 14.74
CA PRO A 178 2.91 9.09 15.52
C PRO A 178 1.94 8.23 14.67
N LYS A 179 1.16 7.35 15.31
CA LYS A 179 0.24 6.41 14.64
C LYS A 179 -0.69 7.06 13.61
N ASN A 180 -1.16 8.27 13.90
CA ASN A 180 -2.03 9.06 13.02
C ASN A 180 -1.19 10.15 12.35
N LEU A 181 -0.12 9.74 11.66
CA LEU A 181 0.82 10.65 11.02
C LEU A 181 0.14 11.56 9.99
N PHE A 182 -0.90 11.05 9.33
CA PHE A 182 -1.76 11.79 8.43
C PHE A 182 -3.17 11.82 9.03
N GLU A 183 -3.90 12.92 8.85
CA GLU A 183 -5.22 13.14 9.48
C GLU A 183 -6.24 12.05 9.14
N ASP A 184 -6.12 11.46 7.95
CA ASP A 184 -6.90 10.33 7.49
C ASP A 184 -5.95 9.14 7.30
N ASP A 185 -6.25 8.00 7.93
CA ASP A 185 -5.57 6.75 7.61
C ASP A 185 -5.79 6.43 6.12
N PHE A 186 -4.78 5.88 5.45
CA PHE A 186 -4.84 5.67 4.02
C PHE A 186 -5.89 4.64 3.64
N ASP A 187 -7.06 5.16 3.32
CA ASP A 187 -8.22 4.38 2.97
C ASP A 187 -8.30 4.09 1.45
N CYS A 188 -7.16 3.79 0.81
CA CYS A 188 -7.13 3.24 -0.55
C CYS A 188 -5.89 2.37 -0.85
N ASP A 189 -6.05 1.28 -1.61
CA ASP A 189 -4.93 0.45 -2.08
C ASP A 189 -4.07 1.17 -3.15
N ASP A 190 -4.67 2.08 -3.92
CA ASP A 190 -3.99 2.81 -5.01
C ASP A 190 -2.81 3.65 -4.52
N ILE A 191 -2.81 4.07 -3.25
CA ILE A 191 -1.71 4.88 -2.71
C ILE A 191 -0.39 4.13 -2.71
N TYR A 192 -0.38 2.83 -2.41
CA TYR A 192 0.86 2.05 -2.36
C TYR A 192 1.49 1.96 -3.74
N SER A 193 0.68 1.79 -4.78
CA SER A 193 1.14 1.81 -6.17
C SER A 193 1.73 3.16 -6.56
N LYS A 194 1.07 4.27 -6.19
CA LYS A 194 1.59 5.62 -6.46
C LYS A 194 2.88 5.92 -5.70
N LEU A 195 2.93 5.57 -4.43
CA LEU A 195 4.12 5.71 -3.61
C LEU A 195 5.26 4.85 -4.16
N GLU A 196 4.99 3.61 -4.59
CA GLU A 196 6.02 2.76 -5.19
C GLU A 196 6.59 3.36 -6.49
N VAL A 197 5.72 3.88 -7.36
CA VAL A 197 6.15 4.60 -8.57
C VAL A 197 7.02 5.81 -8.21
N PHE A 198 6.61 6.59 -7.20
CA PHE A 198 7.39 7.74 -6.72
C PHE A 198 8.76 7.32 -6.19
N PHE A 199 8.84 6.30 -5.33
CA PHE A 199 10.10 5.79 -4.78
C PHE A 199 11.05 5.35 -5.90
N ASN A 200 10.56 4.56 -6.85
CA ASN A 200 11.36 4.10 -7.98
C ASN A 200 11.82 5.27 -8.87
N LYS A 201 10.95 6.25 -9.13
CA LYS A 201 11.26 7.47 -9.90
C LYS A 201 12.40 8.26 -9.26
N VAL A 202 12.45 8.36 -7.94
CA VAL A 202 13.51 9.08 -7.23
C VAL A 202 14.77 8.22 -6.98
N GLY A 203 14.80 6.97 -7.45
CA GLY A 203 15.96 6.07 -7.41
C GLY A 203 16.00 5.12 -6.21
N MET A 204 14.91 4.99 -5.47
CA MET A 204 14.79 4.11 -4.30
C MET A 204 14.17 2.78 -4.71
N GLN A 205 14.78 1.68 -4.28
CA GLN A 205 14.28 0.33 -4.54
C GLN A 205 13.22 -0.03 -3.51
N THR A 206 12.15 -0.68 -3.97
CA THR A 206 10.99 -1.06 -3.17
C THR A 206 10.80 -2.57 -3.02
N GLN A 207 11.51 -3.35 -3.84
CA GLN A 207 11.39 -4.80 -3.94
C GLN A 207 12.69 -5.49 -3.54
N TYR A 208 12.59 -6.76 -3.18
CA TYR A 208 13.75 -7.62 -2.97
C TYR A 208 14.61 -7.69 -4.24
N LYS A 209 15.94 -7.66 -4.07
CA LYS A 209 16.93 -7.99 -5.09
C LYS A 209 17.71 -9.21 -4.66
N GLU A 210 17.61 -10.25 -5.48
CA GLU A 210 18.55 -11.36 -5.45
C GLU A 210 19.89 -10.84 -5.96
N LYS A 211 20.95 -11.04 -5.16
CA LYS A 211 22.32 -10.71 -5.53
C LYS A 211 22.99 -11.93 -6.13
#